data_AF-A0A1C5AS59-F1
#
_entry.id   AF-A0A1C5AS59-F1
#
_cell.length_a   1.000
_cell.length_b   1.000
_cell.length_c   1.000
_cell.angle_alpha   90.00
_cell.angle_beta   90.00
_cell.angle_gamma   90.00
#
_symmetry.space_group_name_H-M   'P 1'
#
loop_
_entity.id
_entity.type
_entity.pdbx_description
1 polymer ?
#
loop_
_entity_poly.entity_id
_entity_poly.type
_entity_poly.pdbx_seq_one_letter_code
_entity_poly.pdbx_strand_id
1 'polypeptide(L)'
;MGSATRPDPGAHGVGGWLEESGPVKTFEELFAELQAKAAAGTPGSGTVDALAKGVHFVGKKVVEEAAESWMAAEHEGPERTAEEISQLLYQVQVLMLASGLELEDVYRHL
;
A
#
# COMPACT_ATOMS: atom_id res chain seq x y z
N MET A 1 16.11 -49.16 42.52
CA MET A 1 16.63 -47.83 42.14
C MET A 1 16.18 -47.55 40.72
N GLY A 2 14.98 -46.98 40.57
CA GLY A 2 14.40 -46.64 39.26
C GLY A 2 14.99 -45.32 38.78
N SER A 3 15.66 -45.34 37.63
CA SER A 3 16.23 -44.15 36.99
C SER A 3 15.11 -43.41 36.26
N ALA A 4 14.70 -42.27 36.80
CA ALA A 4 13.75 -41.35 36.20
C ALA A 4 14.42 -40.62 35.03
N THR A 5 13.91 -40.85 33.82
CA THR A 5 14.20 -40.05 32.63
C THR A 5 13.74 -38.61 32.86
N ARG A 6 14.64 -37.64 32.64
CA ARG A 6 14.31 -36.21 32.62
C ARG A 6 13.36 -35.91 31.44
N PRO A 7 12.40 -34.98 31.58
CA PRO A 7 11.64 -34.47 30.45
C PRO A 7 12.47 -33.45 29.66
N ASP A 8 12.30 -33.46 28.34
CA ASP A 8 12.91 -32.54 27.38
C ASP A 8 12.07 -31.25 27.29
N PRO A 9 12.61 -30.05 27.57
CA PRO A 9 11.89 -28.80 27.43
C PRO A 9 12.20 -28.19 26.06
N GLY A 10 11.31 -28.38 25.10
CA GLY A 10 11.55 -27.88 23.73
C GLY A 10 10.30 -27.78 22.89
N ALA A 11 9.21 -27.26 23.46
CA ALA A 11 8.07 -26.79 22.68
C ALA A 11 8.41 -25.44 22.04
N HIS A 12 8.55 -25.38 20.72
CA HIS A 12 8.16 -24.21 19.94
C HIS A 12 7.61 -24.68 18.60
N GLY A 13 6.27 -24.62 18.48
CA GLY A 13 5.55 -24.87 17.25
C GLY A 13 5.99 -23.87 16.18
N VAL A 14 6.41 -24.42 15.04
CA VAL A 14 6.43 -23.71 13.76
C VAL A 14 4.98 -23.43 13.37
N GLY A 15 4.45 -22.29 13.79
CA GLY A 15 3.06 -21.92 13.51
C GLY A 15 2.66 -20.59 14.13
N GLY A 16 3.41 -19.52 13.89
CA GLY A 16 3.10 -18.22 14.50
C GLY A 16 3.78 -16.99 13.91
N TRP A 17 4.19 -17.01 12.63
CA TRP A 17 4.87 -15.85 12.01
C TRP A 17 4.32 -15.45 10.64
N LEU A 18 3.04 -15.75 10.34
CA LEU A 18 2.40 -15.33 9.08
C LEU A 18 1.19 -14.39 9.26
N GLU A 19 0.93 -13.88 10.46
CA GLU A 19 -0.30 -13.11 10.77
C GLU A 19 -0.09 -11.63 11.15
N GLU A 20 1.09 -11.04 10.94
CA GLU A 20 1.31 -9.59 11.20
C GLU A 20 1.49 -8.73 9.93
N SER A 21 1.02 -9.20 8.78
CA SER A 21 0.79 -8.34 7.62
C SER A 21 -0.70 -8.08 7.56
N GLY A 22 -1.15 -6.83 7.72
CA GLY A 22 -2.56 -6.48 7.52
C GLY A 22 -3.08 -6.99 6.17
N PRO A 23 -4.38 -7.23 6.00
CA PRO A 23 -4.93 -7.83 4.78
C PRO A 23 -4.44 -7.06 3.54
N VAL A 24 -3.88 -7.79 2.57
CA VAL A 24 -3.49 -7.25 1.26
C VAL A 24 -4.74 -6.67 0.63
N LYS A 25 -4.73 -5.37 0.34
CA LYS A 25 -5.85 -4.67 -0.29
C LYS A 25 -5.80 -4.86 -1.80
N THR A 26 -6.95 -5.10 -2.42
CA THR A 26 -7.06 -4.98 -3.87
C THR A 26 -6.98 -3.50 -4.31
N PHE A 27 -6.82 -3.27 -5.60
CA PHE A 27 -6.84 -1.91 -6.16
C PHE A 27 -8.18 -1.21 -5.87
N GLU A 28 -9.29 -1.94 -5.99
CA GLU A 28 -10.65 -1.47 -5.70
C GLU A 28 -10.85 -1.16 -4.21
N GLU A 29 -10.38 -2.04 -3.31
CA GLU A 29 -10.49 -1.83 -1.87
C GLU A 29 -9.69 -0.60 -1.41
N LEU A 30 -8.50 -0.40 -1.98
CA LEU A 30 -7.73 0.82 -1.74
C LEU A 30 -8.53 2.04 -2.21
N PHE A 31 -9.06 2.03 -3.43
CA PHE A 31 -9.76 3.19 -3.97
C PHE A 31 -11.00 3.55 -3.15
N ALA A 32 -11.79 2.55 -2.75
CA ALA A 32 -12.94 2.73 -1.89
C ALA A 32 -12.55 3.33 -0.52
N GLU A 33 -11.43 2.89 0.07
CA GLU A 33 -10.92 3.47 1.31
C GLU A 33 -10.49 4.93 1.14
N LEU A 34 -9.79 5.26 0.05
CA LEU A 34 -9.35 6.62 -0.24
C LEU A 34 -10.54 7.55 -0.46
N GLN A 35 -11.56 7.10 -1.19
CA GLN A 35 -12.84 7.80 -1.33
C GLN A 35 -13.50 8.05 0.03
N ALA A 36 -13.60 7.03 0.88
CA ALA A 36 -14.20 7.16 2.20
C ALA A 36 -13.46 8.17 3.08
N LYS A 37 -12.12 8.13 3.09
CA LYS A 37 -11.28 9.09 3.82
C LYS A 37 -11.46 10.52 3.31
N ALA A 38 -11.50 10.69 1.99
CA ALA A 38 -11.71 11.98 1.35
C ALA A 38 -13.10 12.55 1.68
N ALA A 39 -14.16 11.75 1.53
CA ALA A 39 -15.53 12.13 1.85
C ALA A 39 -15.72 12.49 3.33
N ALA A 40 -15.09 11.74 4.23
CA ALA A 40 -15.14 11.99 5.68
C ALA A 40 -14.23 13.15 6.13
N GLY A 41 -13.35 13.67 5.28
CA GLY A 41 -12.34 14.66 5.67
C GLY A 41 -11.47 14.18 6.83
N THR A 42 -11.07 12.90 6.81
CA THR A 42 -10.40 12.24 7.95
C THR A 42 -9.12 12.99 8.37
N PRO A 43 -9.05 13.52 9.61
CA PRO A 43 -7.87 14.25 10.09
C PRO A 43 -6.59 13.39 10.07
N GLY A 44 -5.47 13.98 9.63
CA GLY A 44 -4.18 13.30 9.53
C GLY A 44 -4.05 12.31 8.37
N SER A 45 -5.05 12.25 7.48
CA SER A 45 -4.97 11.46 6.25
C SER A 45 -4.12 12.18 5.21
N GLY A 46 -3.02 11.54 4.79
CA GLY A 46 -2.20 12.04 3.69
C GLY A 46 -2.98 12.25 2.39
N THR A 47 -4.05 11.47 2.17
CA THR A 47 -4.96 11.63 1.03
C THR A 47 -5.72 12.95 1.12
N VAL A 48 -6.29 13.27 2.29
CA VAL A 48 -7.04 14.51 2.51
C VAL A 48 -6.12 15.72 2.37
N ASP A 49 -4.92 15.64 2.94
CA ASP A 49 -3.92 16.71 2.83
C ASP A 49 -3.44 16.91 1.38
N ALA A 50 -3.27 15.84 0.62
CA ALA A 50 -2.88 15.91 -0.78
C ALA A 50 -4.00 16.52 -1.64
N LEU A 51 -5.25 16.12 -1.43
CA LEU A 51 -6.42 16.69 -2.12
C LEU A 51 -6.59 18.18 -1.82
N ALA A 52 -6.37 18.61 -0.57
CA ALA A 52 -6.39 20.02 -0.20
C ALA A 52 -5.32 20.86 -0.92
N LYS A 53 -4.20 20.25 -1.32
CA LYS A 53 -3.13 20.89 -2.11
C LYS A 53 -3.41 20.91 -3.63
N GLY A 54 -4.45 20.18 -4.07
CA GLY A 54 -4.95 20.18 -5.44
C GLY A 54 -4.14 19.35 -6.45
N VAL A 55 -4.68 19.25 -7.66
CA VAL A 55 -4.22 18.36 -8.74
C VAL A 55 -2.73 18.53 -9.10
N HIS A 56 -2.19 19.76 -9.04
CA HIS A 56 -0.78 20.01 -9.35
C HIS A 56 0.18 19.37 -8.35
N PHE A 57 -0.17 19.39 -7.06
CA PHE A 57 0.64 18.74 -6.03
C PHE A 57 0.63 17.22 -6.20
N VAL A 58 -0.56 16.65 -6.41
CA VAL A 58 -0.73 15.20 -6.62
C VAL A 58 0.00 14.74 -7.90
N GLY A 59 -0.13 15.50 -9.00
CA GLY A 59 0.53 15.19 -10.26
C GLY A 59 2.06 15.16 -10.15
N LYS A 60 2.65 16.07 -9.36
CA LYS A 60 4.10 16.01 -9.06
C LYS A 60 4.50 14.72 -8.36
N LYS A 61 3.71 14.28 -7.37
CA LYS A 61 3.96 13.03 -6.67
C LYS A 61 3.86 11.83 -7.61
N VAL A 62 2.87 11.77 -8.50
CA VAL A 62 2.79 10.70 -9.52
C VAL A 62 4.07 10.64 -10.37
N VAL A 63 4.61 11.78 -10.80
CA VAL A 63 5.86 11.82 -11.58
C VAL A 63 7.07 11.38 -10.75
N GLU A 64 7.13 11.77 -9.48
CA GLU A 64 8.17 11.37 -8.53
C GLU A 64 8.18 9.85 -8.34
N GLU A 65 7.05 9.25 -7.97
CA GLU A 65 6.95 7.80 -7.75
C GLU A 65 7.19 6.99 -9.04
N ALA A 66 6.83 7.54 -10.20
CA ALA A 66 7.12 6.89 -11.49
C ALA A 66 8.62 6.86 -11.78
N ALA A 67 9.34 7.95 -11.46
CA ALA A 67 10.78 7.99 -11.58
C ALA A 67 11.45 7.04 -10.58
N GLU A 68 11.01 7.04 -9.32
CA GLU A 68 11.52 6.15 -8.27
C GLU A 68 11.26 4.67 -8.60
N SER A 69 10.06 4.33 -9.10
CA SER A 69 9.74 2.98 -9.59
C SER A 69 10.69 2.52 -10.69
N TRP A 70 11.01 3.39 -11.65
CA TRP A 70 11.97 3.06 -12.71
C TRP A 70 13.38 2.87 -12.15
N MET A 71 13.84 3.78 -11.30
CA MET A 71 15.17 3.68 -10.69
C MET A 71 15.33 2.43 -9.82
N ALA A 72 14.30 2.09 -9.02
CA ALA A 72 14.29 0.89 -8.20
C ALA A 72 14.34 -0.39 -9.06
N ALA A 73 13.59 -0.42 -10.17
CA ALA A 73 13.60 -1.54 -11.11
C ALA A 73 14.98 -1.74 -11.78
N GLU A 74 15.67 -0.65 -12.10
CA GLU A 74 17.00 -0.69 -12.73
C GLU A 74 18.12 -1.04 -11.74
N HIS A 75 17.99 -0.65 -10.46
CA HIS A 75 19.14 -0.58 -9.55
C HIS A 75 18.96 -1.18 -8.16
N GLU A 76 17.73 -1.40 -7.69
CA GLU A 76 17.47 -1.72 -6.27
C GLU A 76 16.79 -3.08 -6.06
N GLY A 77 16.24 -3.67 -7.12
CA GLY A 77 15.72 -5.04 -7.12
C GLY A 77 14.24 -5.16 -6.75
N PRO A 78 13.70 -6.39 -6.74
CA PRO A 78 12.25 -6.62 -6.77
C PRO A 78 11.47 -6.08 -5.56
N GLU A 79 12.05 -6.11 -4.36
CA GLU A 79 11.38 -5.66 -3.14
C GLU A 79 11.19 -4.13 -3.14
N ARG A 80 12.26 -3.36 -3.37
CA ARG A 80 12.18 -1.90 -3.52
C ARG A 80 11.31 -1.50 -4.70
N THR A 81 11.41 -2.22 -5.82
CA THR A 81 10.53 -1.97 -6.98
C THR A 81 9.06 -2.13 -6.62
N ALA A 82 8.70 -3.18 -5.89
CA ALA A 82 7.32 -3.39 -5.44
C ALA A 82 6.84 -2.29 -4.49
N GLU A 83 7.72 -1.81 -3.60
CA GLU A 83 7.43 -0.69 -2.71
C GLU A 83 7.13 0.58 -3.50
N GLU A 84 8.00 1.00 -4.42
CA GLU A 84 7.77 2.22 -5.20
C GLU A 84 6.55 2.11 -6.14
N ILE A 85 6.33 0.94 -6.74
CA ILE A 85 5.11 0.71 -7.53
C ILE A 85 3.87 0.83 -6.62
N SER A 86 3.92 0.36 -5.38
CA SER A 86 2.80 0.51 -4.45
C SER A 86 2.49 1.99 -4.15
N GLN A 87 3.54 2.81 -4.00
CA GLN A 87 3.38 4.26 -3.81
C GLN A 87 2.82 4.92 -5.08
N LEU A 88 3.31 4.52 -6.26
CA LEU A 88 2.78 4.99 -7.54
C LEU A 88 1.29 4.66 -7.68
N LEU A 89 0.88 3.41 -7.40
CA LEU A 89 -0.52 2.97 -7.44
C LEU A 89 -1.40 3.78 -6.48
N TYR A 90 -0.89 4.11 -5.29
CA TYR A 90 -1.57 5.02 -4.37
C TYR A 90 -1.71 6.44 -4.97
N GLN A 91 -0.62 7.04 -5.49
CA GLN A 91 -0.67 8.41 -6.01
C GLN A 91 -1.57 8.55 -7.25
N VAL A 92 -1.61 7.56 -8.14
CA VAL A 92 -2.54 7.60 -9.29
C VAL A 92 -4.00 7.52 -8.86
N GLN A 93 -4.32 6.74 -7.83
CA GLN A 93 -5.67 6.74 -7.26
C GLN A 93 -6.02 8.07 -6.58
N VAL A 94 -5.08 8.71 -5.88
CA VAL A 94 -5.29 10.07 -5.36
C VAL A 94 -5.47 11.08 -6.51
N LEU A 95 -4.78 10.90 -7.63
CA LEU A 95 -4.94 11.74 -8.82
C LEU A 95 -6.33 11.57 -9.45
N MET A 96 -6.87 10.34 -9.47
CA MET A 96 -8.25 10.08 -9.89
C MET A 96 -9.24 10.88 -9.02
N LEU A 97 -9.10 10.81 -7.69
CA LEU A 97 -9.94 11.58 -6.77
C LEU A 97 -9.79 13.10 -6.98
N ALA A 98 -8.56 13.60 -7.15
CA ALA A 98 -8.30 15.01 -7.42
C ALA A 98 -8.88 15.48 -8.76
N SER A 99 -9.11 14.55 -9.70
CA SER A 99 -9.65 14.81 -11.04
C SER A 99 -11.14 14.49 -11.16
N GLY A 100 -11.78 13.99 -10.09
CA GLY A 100 -13.20 13.60 -10.10
C GLY A 100 -13.51 12.38 -10.97
N LEU A 101 -12.59 11.41 -11.03
CA LEU A 101 -12.76 10.17 -11.80
C LEU A 101 -13.12 8.99 -10.88
N GLU A 102 -13.97 8.11 -11.38
CA GLU A 102 -14.21 6.79 -10.79
C GLU A 102 -13.27 5.72 -11.41
N LEU A 103 -13.23 4.52 -10.82
CA LEU A 103 -12.44 3.40 -11.38
C LEU A 103 -12.92 3.00 -12.76
N GLU A 104 -14.23 3.00 -12.98
CA GLU A 104 -14.86 2.63 -14.25
C GLU A 104 -14.41 3.56 -15.38
N ASP A 105 -14.18 4.84 -15.07
CA ASP A 105 -13.68 5.83 -16.04
C ASP A 105 -12.28 5.49 -16.54
N VAL A 106 -11.45 4.85 -15.71
CA VAL A 106 -10.10 4.39 -16.09
C VAL A 106 -10.16 3.01 -16.72
N TYR A 107 -10.90 2.07 -16.13
CA TYR A 107 -10.98 0.68 -16.57
C TYR A 107 -11.56 0.53 -17.98
N ARG A 108 -12.43 1.45 -18.43
CA ARG A 108 -12.92 1.46 -19.82
C ARG A 108 -11.83 1.66 -20.88
N HIS A 109 -10.61 2.01 -20.48
CA HIS A 109 -9.46 2.22 -21.36
C HIS A 109 -8.44 1.07 -21.32
N LEU A 110 -8.65 0.05 -20.49
CA LEU A 110 -7.82 -1.16 -20.38
C LEU A 110 -8.36 -2.29 -21.27
#